data_AF-A0A451AUX8-F1
#
_entry.id   AF-A0A451AUX8-F1
#
_cell.length_a   1.000
_cell.length_b   1.000
_cell.length_c   1.000
_cell.angle_alpha   90.00
_cell.angle_beta   90.00
_cell.angle_gamma   90.00
#
_symmetry.space_group_name_H-M   'P 1'
#
loop_
_entity.id
_entity.type
_entity.pdbx_description
1 polymer ?
#
loop_
_entity_poly.entity_id
_entity_poly.type
_entity_poly.pdbx_seq_one_letter_code
_entity_poly.pdbx_strand_id
1 'polypeptide(L)'
;MLKMANCAFRYNGHKCPHPRYQDSKYCVFHHESPDEKCADFQASLEALIKEREEEGADSIDMRGFIFPDIELSNKTFSATGTLPAKLEFQTSHFHGGVVFRNSIHMDEVNFSECVFHQPIEFQNCTFQHDVAFRKCEIMATCDFSSTKFHNEASFSNTTFQGVANFRFAEFREKAS
;
A
#
# COMPACT_ATOMS: atom_id res chain seq x y z
N MET A 1 12.38 7.62 -32.89
CA MET A 1 11.54 6.93 -31.89
C MET A 1 10.55 7.93 -31.32
N LEU A 2 9.24 7.71 -31.46
CA LEU A 2 8.26 8.53 -30.76
C LEU A 2 8.42 8.27 -29.25
N LYS A 3 8.58 9.33 -28.44
CA LYS A 3 8.50 9.20 -26.98
C LYS A 3 7.10 8.71 -26.63
N MET A 4 6.98 7.58 -25.95
CA MET A 4 5.72 7.18 -25.34
C MET A 4 5.27 8.29 -24.39
N ALA A 5 3.99 8.67 -24.46
CA ALA A 5 3.47 9.71 -23.59
C ALA A 5 3.38 9.18 -22.14
N ASN A 6 3.72 10.03 -21.17
CA ASN A 6 3.68 9.67 -19.75
C ASN A 6 2.27 9.77 -19.18
N CYS A 7 2.09 9.09 -18.04
CA CYS A 7 0.91 9.13 -17.20
C CYS A 7 0.48 10.57 -16.87
N ALA A 8 -0.83 10.83 -16.91
CA ALA A 8 -1.42 12.12 -16.59
C ALA A 8 -1.59 12.38 -15.08
N PHE A 9 -1.32 11.40 -14.21
CA PHE A 9 -1.48 11.54 -12.77
C PHE A 9 -0.52 12.58 -12.18
N ARG A 10 -1.05 13.38 -11.24
CA ARG A 10 -0.34 14.44 -10.53
C ARG A 10 -0.77 14.46 -9.07
N TYR A 11 0.19 14.62 -8.17
CA TYR A 11 -0.08 14.79 -6.74
C TYR A 11 0.93 15.78 -6.15
N ASN A 12 0.45 16.87 -5.53
CA ASN A 12 1.31 17.91 -4.94
C ASN A 12 2.50 18.35 -5.82
N GLY A 13 2.25 18.52 -7.13
CA GLY A 13 3.28 18.91 -8.10
C GLY A 13 4.16 17.76 -8.62
N HIS A 14 4.16 16.59 -7.98
CA HIS A 14 4.77 15.37 -8.51
C HIS A 14 4.03 14.93 -9.78
N LYS A 15 4.80 14.53 -10.80
CA LYS A 15 4.30 13.95 -12.05
C LYS A 15 4.69 12.50 -12.08
N CYS A 16 3.72 11.61 -12.26
CA CYS A 16 3.99 10.17 -12.38
C CYS A 16 5.00 9.92 -13.52
N PRO A 17 6.11 9.20 -13.27
CA PRO A 17 7.14 8.96 -14.28
C PRO A 17 6.77 7.84 -15.26
N HIS A 18 5.78 7.01 -14.92
CA HIS A 18 5.43 5.81 -15.67
C HIS A 18 4.79 6.11 -17.03
N PRO A 19 5.07 5.29 -18.07
CA PRO A 19 4.42 5.40 -19.37
C PRO A 19 2.92 5.12 -19.27
N ARG A 20 2.15 5.64 -20.23
CA ARG A 20 0.73 5.31 -20.36
C ARG A 20 0.52 3.82 -20.59
N TYR A 21 -0.59 3.32 -20.07
CA TYR A 21 -1.03 1.95 -20.19
C TYR A 21 -2.14 1.87 -21.23
N GLN A 22 -1.92 1.07 -22.27
CA GLN A 22 -2.85 0.92 -23.40
C GLN A 22 -3.26 2.29 -23.99
N ASP A 23 -4.54 2.48 -24.31
CA ASP A 23 -5.09 3.73 -24.84
C ASP A 23 -5.45 4.75 -23.74
N SER A 24 -5.14 4.44 -22.48
CA SER A 24 -5.43 5.33 -21.35
C SER A 24 -4.47 6.51 -21.26
N LYS A 25 -4.93 7.60 -20.66
CA LYS A 25 -4.06 8.72 -20.26
C LYS A 25 -3.24 8.41 -19.00
N TYR A 26 -3.52 7.30 -18.31
CA TYR A 26 -2.85 6.88 -17.08
C TYR A 26 -1.92 5.67 -17.30
N CYS A 27 -0.98 5.46 -16.38
CA CYS A 27 -0.19 4.22 -16.35
C CYS A 27 -0.99 3.12 -15.65
N VAL A 28 -0.46 1.89 -15.66
CA VAL A 28 -1.12 0.74 -15.04
C VAL A 28 -1.46 0.99 -13.55
N PHE A 29 -0.59 1.66 -12.80
CA PHE A 29 -0.82 1.97 -11.40
C PHE A 29 -1.98 2.96 -11.16
N HIS A 30 -2.22 3.89 -12.09
CA HIS A 30 -3.27 4.92 -11.99
C HIS A 30 -4.47 4.64 -12.90
N HIS A 31 -4.53 3.46 -13.52
CA HIS A 31 -5.61 3.09 -14.42
C HIS A 31 -6.90 2.80 -13.63
N GLU A 32 -8.03 3.31 -14.11
CA GLU A 32 -9.31 3.30 -13.39
C GLU A 32 -10.08 1.98 -13.45
N SER A 33 -9.68 1.05 -14.32
CA SER A 33 -10.21 -0.32 -14.39
C SER A 33 -9.29 -1.29 -13.64
N PRO A 34 -9.46 -1.54 -12.32
CA PRO A 34 -8.62 -2.45 -11.55
C PRO A 34 -8.72 -3.90 -12.00
N ASP A 35 -9.92 -4.39 -12.31
CA ASP A 35 -10.13 -5.81 -12.65
C ASP A 35 -9.49 -6.21 -13.98
N GLU A 36 -9.34 -5.25 -14.90
CA GLU A 36 -8.77 -5.48 -16.24
C GLU A 36 -7.25 -5.48 -16.26
N LYS A 37 -6.60 -4.99 -15.18
CA LYS A 37 -5.16 -4.75 -15.13
C LYS A 37 -4.41 -5.63 -14.12
N CYS A 38 -5.06 -6.57 -13.43
CA CYS A 38 -4.46 -7.31 -12.30
C CYS A 38 -3.08 -7.91 -12.63
N ALA A 39 -2.96 -8.63 -13.75
CA ALA A 39 -1.71 -9.27 -14.14
C ALA A 39 -0.61 -8.25 -14.47
N ASP A 40 -0.92 -7.22 -15.25
CA ASP A 40 0.03 -6.19 -15.63
C ASP A 40 0.42 -5.31 -14.44
N PHE A 41 -0.52 -5.04 -13.55
CA PHE A 41 -0.30 -4.31 -12.31
C PHE A 41 0.65 -5.09 -11.40
N GLN A 42 0.40 -6.38 -11.20
CA GLN A 42 1.27 -7.24 -10.38
C GLN A 42 2.69 -7.29 -10.93
N ALA A 43 2.84 -7.55 -12.23
CA ALA A 43 4.16 -7.58 -12.87
C ALA A 43 4.88 -6.23 -12.79
N SER A 44 4.14 -5.13 -12.95
CA SER A 44 4.71 -3.78 -12.84
C SER A 44 5.08 -3.42 -11.41
N LEU A 45 4.27 -3.84 -10.42
CA LEU A 45 4.56 -3.63 -9.01
C LEU A 45 5.82 -4.38 -8.58
N GLU A 46 5.97 -5.63 -9.02
CA GLU A 46 7.19 -6.43 -8.79
C GLU A 46 8.42 -5.79 -9.44
N ALA A 47 8.28 -5.27 -10.66
CA ALA A 47 9.36 -4.55 -11.35
C ALA A 47 9.74 -3.25 -10.64
N LEU A 48 8.76 -2.45 -10.22
CA LEU A 48 8.96 -1.23 -9.45
C LEU A 48 9.69 -1.55 -8.14
N ILE A 49 9.20 -2.52 -7.39
CA ILE A 49 9.83 -3.01 -6.17
C ILE A 49 11.31 -3.32 -6.39
N LYS A 50 11.60 -4.13 -7.42
CA LYS A 50 12.95 -4.60 -7.72
C LYS A 50 13.87 -3.44 -8.11
N GLU A 51 13.38 -2.50 -8.92
CA GLU A 51 14.12 -1.28 -9.29
C GLU A 51 14.49 -0.48 -8.04
N ARG A 52 13.55 -0.28 -7.12
CA ARG A 52 13.79 0.47 -5.88
C ARG A 52 14.80 -0.24 -4.96
N GLU A 53 14.79 -1.56 -4.91
CA GLU A 53 15.81 -2.34 -4.20
C GLU A 53 17.19 -2.17 -4.83
N GLU A 54 17.30 -2.28 -6.16
CA GLU A 54 18.57 -2.14 -6.89
C GLU A 54 19.15 -0.72 -6.77
N GLU A 55 18.29 0.29 -6.67
CA GLU A 55 18.68 1.69 -6.42
C GLU A 55 19.06 1.97 -4.96
N GLY A 56 18.84 1.03 -4.03
CA GLY A 56 19.04 1.26 -2.61
C GLY A 56 18.12 2.34 -2.06
N ALA A 57 16.88 2.39 -2.56
CA ALA A 57 15.91 3.40 -2.16
C ALA A 57 15.42 3.20 -0.73
N ASP A 58 15.31 4.30 0.01
CA ASP A 58 14.75 4.27 1.37
C ASP A 58 13.21 4.12 1.38
N SER A 59 12.55 4.34 0.23
CA SER A 59 11.09 4.29 0.11
C SER A 59 10.59 3.81 -1.26
N ILE A 60 9.42 3.13 -1.24
CA ILE A 60 8.56 2.96 -2.40
C ILE A 60 7.39 3.93 -2.30
N ASP A 61 7.31 4.83 -3.27
CA ASP A 61 6.18 5.73 -3.46
C ASP A 61 5.09 5.06 -4.29
N MET A 62 3.99 4.73 -3.64
CA MET A 62 2.78 4.16 -4.23
C MET A 62 1.56 5.07 -4.02
N ARG A 63 1.79 6.38 -3.84
CA ARG A 63 0.71 7.33 -3.60
C ARG A 63 -0.22 7.45 -4.79
N GLY A 64 -1.52 7.42 -4.51
CA GLY A 64 -2.57 7.54 -5.50
C GLY A 64 -2.73 6.32 -6.42
N PHE A 65 -2.05 5.21 -6.12
CA PHE A 65 -2.20 3.98 -6.88
C PHE A 65 -3.63 3.44 -6.70
N ILE A 66 -4.16 2.87 -7.77
CA ILE A 66 -5.43 2.14 -7.79
C ILE A 66 -5.09 0.66 -7.78
N PHE A 67 -5.14 0.04 -6.62
CA PHE A 67 -4.79 -1.36 -6.40
C PHE A 67 -5.95 -2.28 -6.76
N PRO A 68 -5.72 -3.28 -7.64
CA PRO A 68 -6.61 -4.44 -7.75
C PRO A 68 -6.37 -5.39 -6.57
N ASP A 69 -6.80 -6.64 -6.69
CA ASP A 69 -6.46 -7.68 -5.72
C ASP A 69 -4.94 -7.86 -5.66
N ILE A 70 -4.37 -7.83 -4.45
CA ILE A 70 -2.94 -8.04 -4.24
C ILE A 70 -2.67 -8.97 -3.04
N GLU A 71 -1.66 -9.82 -3.21
CA GLU A 71 -1.21 -10.79 -2.22
C GLU A 71 0.27 -10.53 -1.87
N LEU A 72 0.50 -10.08 -0.64
CA LEU A 72 1.78 -9.67 -0.09
C LEU A 72 2.11 -10.39 1.24
N SER A 73 1.46 -11.53 1.50
CA SER A 73 1.70 -12.36 2.68
C SER A 73 3.13 -12.92 2.73
N ASN A 74 3.62 -13.16 3.95
CA ASN A 74 4.91 -13.78 4.26
C ASN A 74 6.11 -13.00 3.73
N LYS A 75 6.00 -11.67 3.62
CA LYS A 75 7.07 -10.78 3.17
C LYS A 75 7.70 -10.02 4.33
N THR A 76 9.02 -9.81 4.25
CA THR A 76 9.73 -8.86 5.11
C THR A 76 10.10 -7.63 4.28
N PHE A 77 9.61 -6.47 4.71
CA PHE A 77 9.90 -5.17 4.13
C PHE A 77 10.98 -4.49 4.98
N SER A 78 12.20 -4.34 4.45
CA SER A 78 13.35 -3.82 5.19
C SER A 78 14.45 -3.28 4.27
N ALA A 79 15.09 -2.17 4.63
CA ALA A 79 16.19 -1.56 3.89
C ALA A 79 17.33 -2.53 3.50
N THR A 80 17.60 -3.53 4.35
CA THR A 80 18.69 -4.51 4.18
C THR A 80 18.20 -5.90 3.77
N GLY A 81 16.95 -6.00 3.27
CA GLY A 81 16.24 -7.22 2.88
C GLY A 81 15.26 -7.01 1.71
N THR A 82 14.22 -7.85 1.55
CA THR A 82 13.52 -8.10 0.27
C THR A 82 12.34 -7.17 -0.08
N LEU A 83 12.27 -5.93 0.44
CA LEU A 83 11.51 -4.76 -0.07
C LEU A 83 12.06 -3.50 0.62
N PRO A 84 11.97 -2.28 0.04
CA PRO A 84 12.45 -1.03 0.64
C PRO A 84 11.83 -0.73 2.00
N ALA A 85 12.52 0.11 2.77
CA ALA A 85 12.21 0.36 4.17
C ALA A 85 10.83 0.99 4.34
N LYS A 86 10.55 2.13 3.70
CA LYS A 86 9.27 2.85 3.85
C LYS A 86 8.29 2.56 2.72
N LEU A 87 7.02 2.42 3.08
CA LEU A 87 5.94 2.23 2.11
C LEU A 87 4.94 3.40 2.19
N GLU A 88 4.84 4.15 1.10
CA GLU A 88 4.00 5.34 1.03
C GLU A 88 2.78 5.06 0.15
N PHE A 89 1.62 4.85 0.76
CA PHE A 89 0.35 4.58 0.07
C PHE A 89 -0.61 5.77 0.10
N GLN A 90 -0.20 6.96 0.56
CA GLN A 90 -1.18 8.02 0.83
C GLN A 90 -2.07 8.30 -0.39
N THR A 91 -3.36 8.53 -0.16
CA THR A 91 -4.37 8.81 -1.20
C THR A 91 -4.65 7.65 -2.18
N SER A 92 -4.15 6.45 -1.92
CA SER A 92 -4.39 5.28 -2.77
C SER A 92 -5.77 4.66 -2.57
N HIS A 93 -6.24 3.99 -3.62
CA HIS A 93 -7.53 3.32 -3.67
C HIS A 93 -7.33 1.81 -3.81
N PHE A 94 -7.79 1.04 -2.84
CA PHE A 94 -7.74 -0.41 -2.85
C PHE A 94 -9.10 -0.96 -3.24
N HIS A 95 -9.25 -1.26 -4.54
CA HIS A 95 -10.49 -1.79 -5.11
C HIS A 95 -10.60 -3.29 -4.97
N GLY A 96 -9.46 -4.00 -4.98
CA GLY A 96 -9.40 -5.40 -4.64
C GLY A 96 -9.03 -5.63 -3.18
N GLY A 97 -9.17 -6.89 -2.75
CA GLY A 97 -8.72 -7.35 -1.45
C GLY A 97 -7.20 -7.26 -1.35
N VAL A 98 -6.73 -6.88 -0.17
CA VAL A 98 -5.30 -6.65 0.08
C VAL A 98 -4.86 -7.52 1.24
N VAL A 99 -3.90 -8.40 0.98
CA VAL A 99 -3.47 -9.41 1.94
C VAL A 99 -1.99 -9.22 2.28
N PHE A 100 -1.69 -8.99 3.56
CA PHE A 100 -0.35 -8.84 4.12
C PHE A 100 -0.02 -9.91 5.17
N ARG A 101 -0.79 -11.00 5.27
CA ARG A 101 -0.70 -11.97 6.38
C ARG A 101 0.74 -12.42 6.66
N ASN A 102 1.12 -12.49 7.92
CA ASN A 102 2.46 -12.89 8.37
C ASN A 102 3.60 -12.02 7.82
N SER A 103 3.34 -10.77 7.42
CA SER A 103 4.39 -9.85 6.97
C SER A 103 5.13 -9.18 8.13
N ILE A 104 6.34 -8.71 7.86
CA ILE A 104 7.15 -7.92 8.79
C ILE A 104 7.52 -6.60 8.10
N HIS A 105 7.14 -5.47 8.69
CA HIS A 105 7.46 -4.13 8.21
C HIS A 105 8.48 -3.50 9.15
N MET A 106 9.72 -3.32 8.67
CA MET A 106 10.85 -2.88 9.48
C MET A 106 10.98 -1.35 9.58
N ASP A 107 10.17 -0.59 8.85
CA ASP A 107 10.16 0.89 8.87
C ASP A 107 8.72 1.39 8.63
N GLU A 108 8.55 2.71 8.49
CA GLU A 108 7.27 3.41 8.42
C GLU A 108 6.37 2.92 7.26
N VAL A 109 5.08 2.77 7.56
CA VAL A 109 4.05 2.47 6.56
C VAL A 109 2.92 3.49 6.64
N ASN A 110 2.65 4.18 5.54
CA ASN A 110 1.70 5.28 5.51
C ASN A 110 0.52 5.02 4.56
N PHE A 111 -0.61 4.65 5.13
CA PHE A 111 -1.91 4.51 4.46
C PHE A 111 -2.81 5.75 4.60
N SER A 112 -2.29 6.89 5.00
CA SER A 112 -3.14 8.07 5.27
C SER A 112 -3.97 8.46 4.06
N GLU A 113 -5.24 8.78 4.27
CA GLU A 113 -6.19 9.20 3.23
C GLU A 113 -6.47 8.11 2.17
N CYS A 114 -6.23 6.83 2.49
CA CYS A 114 -6.60 5.72 1.62
C CYS A 114 -8.09 5.36 1.70
N VAL A 115 -8.60 4.81 0.60
CA VAL A 115 -9.94 4.21 0.54
C VAL A 115 -9.80 2.71 0.27
N PHE A 116 -10.46 1.90 1.09
CA PHE A 116 -10.45 0.45 0.96
C PHE A 116 -11.87 -0.07 0.73
N HIS A 117 -12.13 -0.58 -0.47
CA HIS A 117 -13.44 -1.06 -0.91
C HIS A 117 -13.69 -2.52 -0.54
N GLN A 118 -12.61 -3.30 -0.39
CA GLN A 118 -12.64 -4.74 -0.12
C GLN A 118 -11.87 -5.09 1.16
N PRO A 119 -12.01 -6.31 1.68
CA PRO A 119 -11.34 -6.72 2.91
C PRO A 119 -9.82 -6.50 2.88
N ILE A 120 -9.28 -6.09 4.02
CA ILE A 120 -7.84 -5.90 4.24
C ILE A 120 -7.38 -6.81 5.37
N GLU A 121 -6.26 -7.49 5.14
CA GLU A 121 -5.82 -8.61 5.96
C GLU A 121 -4.38 -8.40 6.43
N PHE A 122 -4.21 -8.02 7.70
CA PHE A 122 -2.92 -7.83 8.38
C PHE A 122 -2.68 -8.87 9.48
N GLN A 123 -3.31 -10.05 9.40
CA GLN A 123 -3.22 -11.04 10.46
C GLN A 123 -1.76 -11.49 10.66
N ASN A 124 -1.34 -11.59 11.93
CA ASN A 124 0.02 -11.95 12.33
C ASN A 124 1.13 -11.04 11.76
N CYS A 125 0.81 -9.82 11.31
CA CYS A 125 1.84 -8.87 10.87
C CYS A 125 2.66 -8.33 12.06
N THR A 126 3.87 -7.87 11.78
CA THR A 126 4.69 -7.10 12.73
C THR A 126 5.08 -5.77 12.11
N PHE A 127 4.68 -4.65 12.72
CA PHE A 127 5.13 -3.30 12.39
C PHE A 127 6.16 -2.85 13.42
N GLN A 128 7.42 -2.73 13.01
CA GLN A 128 8.53 -2.31 13.90
C GLN A 128 8.53 -0.80 14.16
N HIS A 129 7.99 -0.02 13.23
CA HIS A 129 7.93 1.44 13.25
C HIS A 129 6.48 1.93 13.09
N ASP A 130 6.32 3.25 12.98
CA ASP A 130 5.02 3.90 12.93
C ASP A 130 4.20 3.41 11.73
N VAL A 131 2.92 3.16 11.98
CA VAL A 131 1.95 2.87 10.93
C VAL A 131 0.77 3.83 11.03
N ALA A 132 0.48 4.48 9.90
CA ALA A 132 -0.54 5.52 9.83
C ALA A 132 -1.68 5.12 8.89
N PHE A 133 -2.84 4.86 9.47
CA PHE A 133 -4.14 4.79 8.80
C PHE A 133 -4.93 6.05 9.15
N ARG A 134 -4.39 7.25 8.90
CA ARG A 134 -5.07 8.51 9.27
C ARG A 134 -6.08 8.92 8.19
N LYS A 135 -7.30 9.29 8.58
CA LYS A 135 -8.36 9.74 7.65
C LYS A 135 -8.70 8.72 6.55
N CYS A 136 -8.61 7.42 6.84
CA CYS A 136 -8.98 6.40 5.87
C CYS A 136 -10.49 6.17 5.85
N GLU A 137 -11.00 5.70 4.72
CA GLU A 137 -12.34 5.11 4.60
C GLU A 137 -12.20 3.61 4.35
N ILE A 138 -12.63 2.80 5.33
CA ILE A 138 -12.56 1.34 5.25
C ILE A 138 -14.00 0.82 5.14
N MET A 139 -14.40 0.49 3.91
CA MET A 139 -15.79 0.12 3.57
C MET A 139 -16.10 -1.35 3.90
N ALA A 140 -15.07 -2.20 3.95
CA ALA A 140 -15.18 -3.63 4.23
C ALA A 140 -14.51 -3.99 5.56
N THR A 141 -14.33 -5.28 5.82
CA THR A 141 -13.66 -5.76 7.03
C THR A 141 -12.15 -5.49 7.00
N CYS A 142 -11.59 -5.10 8.13
CA CYS A 142 -10.15 -4.97 8.30
C CYS A 142 -9.68 -5.80 9.49
N ASP A 143 -8.72 -6.68 9.26
CA ASP A 143 -8.30 -7.67 10.26
C ASP A 143 -6.82 -7.52 10.64
N PHE A 144 -6.60 -7.02 11.86
CA PHE A 144 -5.32 -6.90 12.54
C PHE A 144 -5.15 -7.96 13.64
N SER A 145 -5.81 -9.11 13.51
CA SER A 145 -5.70 -10.14 14.55
C SER A 145 -4.28 -10.66 14.69
N SER A 146 -3.82 -10.76 15.93
CA SER A 146 -2.45 -11.12 16.30
C SER A 146 -1.36 -10.21 15.71
N THR A 147 -1.70 -9.01 15.22
CA THR A 147 -0.73 -8.04 14.72
C THR A 147 0.03 -7.38 15.87
N LYS A 148 1.33 -7.15 15.69
CA LYS A 148 2.19 -6.47 16.66
C LYS A 148 2.58 -5.10 16.16
N PHE A 149 2.19 -4.07 16.89
CA PHE A 149 2.58 -2.67 16.65
C PHE A 149 3.63 -2.28 17.70
N HIS A 150 4.89 -2.21 17.27
CA HIS A 150 6.01 -1.88 18.17
C HIS A 150 6.17 -0.38 18.42
N ASN A 151 5.64 0.46 17.54
CA ASN A 151 5.64 1.93 17.68
C ASN A 151 4.23 2.50 17.46
N GLU A 152 4.10 3.80 17.13
CA GLU A 152 2.80 4.45 17.02
C GLU A 152 1.92 3.79 15.94
N ALA A 153 0.69 3.44 16.31
CA ALA A 153 -0.35 2.98 15.38
C ALA A 153 -1.49 3.99 15.35
N SER A 154 -1.56 4.79 14.28
CA SER A 154 -2.53 5.89 14.19
C SER A 154 -3.66 5.57 13.23
N PHE A 155 -4.87 5.46 13.76
CA PHE A 155 -6.16 5.33 13.07
C PHE A 155 -6.99 6.62 13.16
N SER A 156 -6.37 7.75 13.52
CA SER A 156 -7.08 8.99 13.78
C SER A 156 -7.89 9.49 12.58
N ASN A 157 -9.15 9.84 12.83
CA ASN A 157 -10.14 10.25 11.82
C ASN A 157 -10.48 9.17 10.78
N THR A 158 -10.15 7.90 11.02
CA THR A 158 -10.55 6.81 10.13
C THR A 158 -11.97 6.35 10.40
N THR A 159 -12.70 6.11 9.31
CA THR A 159 -14.06 5.57 9.35
C THR A 159 -14.03 4.10 8.96
N PHE A 160 -14.47 3.23 9.89
CA PHE A 160 -14.69 1.81 9.62
C PHE A 160 -16.20 1.60 9.41
N GLN A 161 -16.62 1.28 8.19
CA GLN A 161 -18.00 0.89 7.88
C GLN A 161 -18.20 -0.62 8.06
N GLY A 162 -17.13 -1.40 7.86
CA GLY A 162 -17.08 -2.82 8.19
C GLY A 162 -16.48 -3.10 9.57
N VAL A 163 -16.33 -4.39 9.91
CA VAL A 163 -15.74 -4.83 11.17
C VAL A 163 -14.23 -4.59 11.16
N ALA A 164 -13.72 -3.89 12.17
CA ALA A 164 -12.30 -3.82 12.48
C ALA A 164 -11.95 -4.82 13.58
N ASN A 165 -11.18 -5.87 13.24
CA ASN A 165 -10.80 -6.92 14.15
C ASN A 165 -9.38 -6.69 14.68
N PHE A 166 -9.23 -6.48 15.99
CA PHE A 166 -7.94 -6.34 16.69
C PHE A 166 -7.71 -7.46 17.71
N ARG A 167 -8.36 -8.62 17.54
CA ARG A 167 -8.24 -9.73 18.49
C ARG A 167 -6.78 -10.18 18.60
N PHE A 168 -6.25 -10.18 19.83
CA PHE A 168 -4.84 -10.49 20.12
C PHE A 168 -3.82 -9.53 19.51
N ALA A 169 -4.24 -8.36 19.01
CA ALA A 169 -3.30 -7.32 18.61
C ALA A 169 -2.55 -6.79 19.84
N GLU A 170 -1.26 -6.54 19.68
CA GLU A 170 -0.39 -5.97 20.70
C GLU A 170 0.04 -4.57 20.28
N PHE A 171 -0.16 -3.57 21.15
CA PHE A 171 0.31 -2.19 20.96
C PHE A 171 1.33 -1.87 22.05
N ARG A 172 2.59 -1.61 21.67
CA ARG A 172 3.66 -1.29 22.62
C ARG A 172 3.74 0.20 22.96
N GLU A 173 3.37 1.02 22.01
CA GLU A 173 3.31 2.48 22.13
C GLU A 173 1.87 2.96 21.90
N LYS A 174 1.71 4.27 21.67
CA LYS A 174 0.40 4.91 21.49
C LYS A 174 -0.36 4.32 20.30
N ALA A 175 -1.64 4.02 20.54
CA ALA A 175 -2.66 3.82 19.53
C ALA A 175 -3.71 4.94 19.63
N SER A 176 -4.13 5.52 18.50
CA SER A 176 -5.05 6.69 18.47
C SER A 176 -5.93 6.76 17.26
#